data_AF-A0A9W5PKA3-F1
#
_entry.id   AF-A0A9W5PKA3-F1
#
_cell.length_a   1.000
_cell.length_b   1.000
_cell.length_c   1.000
_cell.angle_alpha   90.00
_cell.angle_beta   90.00
_cell.angle_gamma   90.00
#
_symmetry.space_group_name_H-M   'P 1'
#
loop_
_entity.id
_entity.type
_entity.pdbx_description
1 polymer ?
#
loop_
_entity_poly.entity_id
_entity_poly.type
_entity_poly.pdbx_seq_one_letter_code
_entity_poly.pdbx_strand_id
1 'polypeptide(L)'
;MFFNVKIVEKNDITGIIGSCGNCDNNKLQNFEIIITNGELRGMGGEHALGAAKKALESALNTEENLMIDPQADYSEMIERFGGKIIKINPDNTTTINPFDMCLNDDAKNREAFSYSLQNMYGFLEQHIGDNLTQYEKDELYRVFMKNNNVDNQMHIGDIYKELLERKNRGNKRLLRLIDTFGYLLIR
;
A
#
# COMPACT_ATOMS: atom_id res chain seq x y z
N MET A 1 1.01 2.07 -2.97
CA MET A 1 0.92 0.89 -3.85
C MET A 1 -0.50 0.37 -3.71
N PHE A 2 -1.29 0.36 -4.78
CA PHE A 2 -2.75 0.16 -4.70
C PHE A 2 -3.11 -1.23 -5.24
N PHE A 3 -3.91 -1.98 -4.48
CA PHE A 3 -4.53 -3.22 -4.92
C PHE A 3 -6.05 -3.12 -4.74
N ASN A 4 -6.78 -3.51 -5.78
CA ASN A 4 -8.24 -3.49 -5.86
C ASN A 4 -8.85 -4.65 -5.06
N VAL A 5 -9.83 -4.39 -4.19
CA VAL A 5 -10.62 -5.43 -3.52
C VAL A 5 -12.10 -5.09 -3.63
N LYS A 6 -12.66 -5.47 -4.78
CA LYS A 6 -14.05 -5.26 -5.20
C LYS A 6 -15.07 -5.57 -4.09
N ILE A 7 -15.71 -4.55 -3.52
CA ILE A 7 -16.91 -4.71 -2.68
C ILE A 7 -18.17 -4.25 -3.42
N VAL A 8 -19.18 -5.10 -3.35
CA VAL A 8 -20.50 -5.01 -3.98
C VAL A 8 -21.47 -4.48 -2.93
N GLU A 9 -21.67 -3.16 -2.85
CA GLU A 9 -22.92 -2.48 -2.47
C GLU A 9 -22.68 -0.97 -2.29
N LYS A 10 -23.65 -0.16 -2.74
CA LYS A 10 -23.60 1.32 -2.66
C LYS A 10 -23.69 1.75 -1.19
N ASN A 11 -22.87 2.72 -0.77
CA ASN A 11 -23.00 3.36 0.53
C ASN A 11 -24.37 4.06 0.65
N ASP A 12 -25.19 3.64 1.61
CA ASP A 12 -26.46 4.29 1.93
C ASP A 12 -26.22 5.51 2.83
N ILE A 13 -26.22 6.70 2.22
CA ILE A 13 -26.03 7.98 2.90
C ILE A 13 -27.35 8.66 3.32
N THR A 14 -28.46 7.91 3.38
CA THR A 14 -29.80 8.44 3.73
C THR A 14 -29.84 9.19 5.07
N GLY A 15 -28.96 8.89 6.02
CA GLY A 15 -28.84 9.62 7.30
C GLY A 15 -28.33 11.07 7.19
N ILE A 16 -27.73 11.46 6.06
CA ILE A 16 -27.34 12.84 5.76
C ILE A 16 -28.52 13.59 5.10
N ILE A 17 -29.48 12.86 4.55
CA ILE A 17 -30.60 13.39 3.76
C ILE A 17 -31.80 13.64 4.68
N GLY A 18 -31.69 14.66 5.51
CA GLY A 18 -32.83 15.23 6.24
C GLY A 18 -33.55 16.36 5.51
N SER A 19 -33.04 16.86 4.38
CA SER A 19 -33.60 18.10 3.79
C SER A 19 -33.59 18.19 2.27
N CYS A 20 -32.93 17.28 1.54
CA CYS A 20 -32.88 17.41 0.08
C CYS A 20 -33.67 16.32 -0.65
N GLY A 21 -34.83 16.71 -1.17
CA GLY A 21 -35.70 15.83 -1.96
C GLY A 21 -35.15 15.44 -3.33
N ASN A 22 -34.20 16.18 -3.92
CA ASN A 22 -33.75 15.96 -5.30
C ASN A 22 -32.28 16.38 -5.56
N CYS A 23 -31.38 16.18 -4.59
CA CYS A 23 -29.96 16.55 -4.77
C CYS A 23 -29.20 15.42 -5.45
N ASP A 24 -28.48 15.76 -6.52
CA ASP A 24 -27.44 14.90 -7.08
C ASP A 24 -26.19 15.00 -6.19
N ASN A 25 -26.08 14.13 -5.18
CA ASN A 25 -24.95 14.11 -4.26
C ASN A 25 -23.76 13.28 -4.78
N ASN A 26 -23.67 13.00 -6.08
CA ASN A 26 -22.65 12.08 -6.62
C ASN A 26 -21.42 12.79 -7.22
N LYS A 27 -21.35 14.13 -7.17
CA LYS A 27 -20.25 14.91 -7.77
C LYS A 27 -19.74 15.95 -6.80
N LEU A 28 -18.42 16.05 -6.62
CA LEU A 28 -17.79 17.03 -5.71
C LEU A 28 -18.26 18.47 -5.99
N GLN A 29 -18.43 18.82 -7.25
CA GLN A 29 -18.88 20.15 -7.67
C GLN A 29 -20.27 20.54 -7.14
N ASN A 30 -21.04 19.58 -6.62
CA ASN A 30 -22.35 19.82 -5.99
C ASN A 30 -22.24 20.03 -4.47
N PHE A 31 -21.04 19.96 -3.89
CA PHE A 31 -20.77 20.20 -2.47
C PHE A 31 -20.13 21.57 -2.26
N GLU A 32 -20.65 22.31 -1.28
CA GLU A 32 -19.98 23.50 -0.75
C GLU A 32 -19.13 23.11 0.46
N ILE A 33 -17.81 23.35 0.38
CA ILE A 33 -16.90 23.08 1.50
C ILE A 33 -16.96 24.26 2.46
N ILE A 34 -17.52 24.03 3.64
CA ILE A 34 -17.61 25.01 4.71
C ILE A 34 -16.40 24.85 5.63
N ILE A 35 -15.57 25.90 5.73
CA ILE A 35 -14.47 25.96 6.69
C ILE A 35 -15.02 26.59 7.97
N THR A 36 -15.19 25.77 9.01
CA THR A 36 -15.89 26.17 10.24
C THR A 36 -15.02 26.97 11.22
N ASN A 37 -13.68 26.90 11.10
CA ASN A 37 -12.74 27.58 11.98
C ASN A 37 -11.61 28.27 11.19
N GLY A 38 -11.70 29.59 11.05
CA GLY A 38 -10.66 30.43 10.45
C GLY A 38 -10.56 30.37 8.92
N GLU A 39 -9.54 31.02 8.36
CA GLU A 39 -9.19 30.94 6.93
C GLU A 39 -8.01 29.98 6.74
N LEU A 40 -8.14 29.04 5.81
CA LEU A 40 -7.01 28.25 5.32
C LEU A 40 -6.08 29.19 4.54
N ARG A 41 -4.88 29.46 5.08
CA ARG A 41 -3.91 30.38 4.48
C ARG A 41 -2.58 29.69 4.14
N GLY A 42 -1.98 30.15 3.05
CA GLY A 42 -0.69 29.66 2.55
C GLY A 42 -0.76 28.23 2.00
N MET A 43 0.40 27.71 1.57
CA MET A 43 0.51 26.36 0.97
C MET A 43 -0.05 25.26 1.87
N GLY A 44 0.16 25.31 3.20
CA GLY A 44 -0.37 24.29 4.11
C GLY A 44 -1.90 24.19 4.10
N GLY A 45 -2.60 25.33 4.01
CA GLY A 45 -4.06 25.39 3.92
C GLY A 45 -4.58 24.86 2.58
N GLU A 46 -3.92 25.21 1.48
CA GLU A 46 -4.25 24.68 0.15
C GLU A 46 -4.07 23.16 0.07
N HIS A 47 -2.98 22.64 0.65
CA HIS A 47 -2.72 21.20 0.70
C HIS A 47 -3.79 20.46 1.52
N ALA A 48 -4.19 21.00 2.66
CA ALA A 48 -5.25 20.43 3.50
C ALA A 48 -6.61 20.42 2.76
N LEU A 49 -6.98 21.53 2.12
CA LEU A 49 -8.21 21.62 1.32
C LEU A 49 -8.17 20.68 0.11
N GLY A 50 -7.03 20.58 -0.57
CA GLY A 50 -6.81 19.68 -1.69
C GLY A 50 -6.92 18.21 -1.29
N ALA A 51 -6.36 17.84 -0.14
CA ALA A 51 -6.49 16.49 0.42
C ALA A 51 -7.95 16.17 0.77
N ALA A 52 -8.66 17.10 1.41
CA ALA A 52 -10.08 16.93 1.74
C ALA A 52 -10.97 16.80 0.49
N LYS A 53 -10.73 17.64 -0.54
CA LYS A 53 -11.44 17.55 -1.84
C LYS A 53 -11.23 16.21 -2.52
N LYS A 54 -9.98 15.73 -2.57
CA LYS A 54 -9.65 14.42 -3.16
C LYS A 54 -10.28 13.27 -2.39
N ALA A 55 -10.29 13.33 -1.06
CA ALA A 55 -10.95 12.33 -0.23
C ALA A 55 -12.46 12.29 -0.49
N LEU A 56 -13.11 13.46 -0.60
CA LEU A 56 -14.53 13.56 -0.93
C LEU A 56 -14.82 13.09 -2.37
N GLU A 57 -14.03 13.49 -3.37
CA GLU A 57 -14.16 12.99 -4.75
C GLU A 57 -14.05 11.48 -4.82
N SER A 58 -13.08 10.88 -4.14
CA SER A 58 -12.89 9.44 -4.12
C SER A 58 -14.05 8.72 -3.42
N ALA A 59 -14.55 9.27 -2.31
CA ALA A 59 -15.72 8.73 -1.61
C ALA A 59 -17.00 8.80 -2.48
N LEU A 60 -17.18 9.87 -3.25
CA LEU A 60 -18.33 10.08 -4.13
C LEU A 60 -18.29 9.23 -5.41
N ASN A 61 -17.10 8.95 -5.94
CA ASN A 61 -16.94 8.17 -7.15
C ASN A 61 -17.08 6.64 -6.93
N THR A 62 -17.48 6.20 -5.73
CA THR A 62 -17.54 4.77 -5.36
C THR A 62 -16.17 4.10 -5.54
N GLU A 63 -15.09 4.85 -5.31
CA GLU A 63 -13.75 4.29 -5.30
C GLU A 63 -13.44 3.74 -3.91
N GLU A 64 -12.75 2.60 -3.86
CA GLU A 64 -12.31 2.01 -2.60
C GLU A 64 -11.24 2.91 -1.99
N ASN A 65 -11.53 3.43 -0.81
CA ASN A 65 -10.63 4.32 -0.10
C ASN A 65 -9.79 3.53 0.90
N LEU A 66 -8.47 3.46 0.66
CA LEU A 66 -7.51 2.92 1.62
C LEU A 66 -6.91 4.05 2.44
N MET A 67 -7.14 4.03 3.75
CA MET A 67 -6.55 4.96 4.70
C MET A 67 -5.50 4.24 5.56
N ILE A 68 -4.29 4.81 5.62
CA ILE A 68 -3.27 4.38 6.59
C ILE A 68 -3.40 5.30 7.78
N ASP A 69 -3.87 4.77 8.91
CA ASP A 69 -4.12 5.51 10.14
C ASP A 69 -3.22 4.98 11.28
N PRO A 70 -2.03 5.60 11.48
CA PRO A 70 -1.09 5.17 12.52
C PRO A 70 -1.60 5.38 13.96
N GLN A 71 -2.54 6.32 14.17
CA GLN A 71 -3.04 6.68 15.51
C GLN A 71 -4.41 6.07 15.82
N ALA A 72 -5.04 5.42 14.83
CA ALA A 72 -6.36 4.82 14.93
C ALA A 72 -7.50 5.82 15.21
N ASP A 73 -7.27 7.12 14.98
CA ASP A 73 -8.22 8.21 15.23
C ASP A 73 -9.49 8.12 14.37
N TYR A 74 -9.41 7.47 13.21
CA TYR A 74 -10.51 7.35 12.25
C TYR A 74 -11.28 6.02 12.38
N SER A 75 -10.87 5.13 13.29
CA SER A 75 -11.44 3.77 13.40
C SER A 75 -12.96 3.78 13.60
N GLU A 76 -13.46 4.59 14.54
CA GLU A 76 -14.90 4.65 14.82
C GLU A 76 -15.70 5.18 13.62
N MET A 77 -15.14 6.16 12.92
CA MET A 77 -15.75 6.70 11.70
C MET A 77 -15.80 5.62 10.60
N ILE A 78 -14.69 4.91 10.37
CA ILE A 78 -14.60 3.85 9.35
C ILE A 78 -15.61 2.74 9.63
N GLU A 79 -15.75 2.30 10.88
CA GLU A 79 -16.75 1.29 11.28
C GLU A 79 -18.19 1.76 11.01
N ARG A 80 -18.50 3.02 11.33
CA ARG A 80 -19.84 3.60 11.08
C ARG A 80 -20.20 3.67 9.59
N PHE A 81 -19.21 3.84 8.72
CA PHE A 81 -19.39 3.79 7.26
C PHE A 81 -19.35 2.37 6.69
N GLY A 82 -19.31 1.32 7.53
CA GLY A 82 -19.25 -0.07 7.07
C GLY A 82 -17.90 -0.46 6.46
N GLY A 83 -16.85 0.34 6.69
CA GLY A 83 -15.51 0.09 6.20
C GLY A 83 -14.82 -1.07 6.92
N LYS A 84 -13.87 -1.71 6.24
CA LYS A 84 -13.07 -2.80 6.80
C LYS A 84 -11.81 -2.26 7.48
N ILE A 85 -11.65 -2.52 8.78
CA ILE A 85 -10.42 -2.20 9.51
C ILE A 85 -9.50 -3.42 9.53
N ILE A 86 -8.27 -3.22 9.05
CA ILE A 86 -7.18 -4.20 9.15
C ILE A 86 -6.17 -3.63 10.13
N LYS A 87 -6.13 -4.19 11.34
CA LYS A 87 -5.12 -3.80 12.35
C LYS A 87 -3.82 -4.52 12.00
N ILE A 88 -2.69 -3.79 12.05
CA ILE A 88 -1.35 -4.36 11.86
C ILE A 88 -0.53 -3.90 13.06
N ASN A 89 -0.27 -4.81 14.00
CA ASN A 89 0.52 -4.55 15.19
C ASN A 89 1.24 -5.85 15.62
N PRO A 90 2.28 -5.76 16.46
CA PRO A 90 3.06 -6.94 16.87
C PRO A 90 2.24 -8.01 17.61
N ASP A 91 1.13 -7.63 18.24
CA ASP A 91 0.30 -8.52 19.06
C ASP A 91 -0.78 -9.25 18.25
N ASN A 92 -0.96 -8.91 16.98
CA ASN A 92 -1.96 -9.54 16.12
C ASN A 92 -1.34 -10.54 15.14
N THR A 93 -2.19 -11.43 14.62
CA THR A 93 -1.79 -12.45 13.63
C THR A 93 -1.88 -11.94 12.19
N THR A 94 -2.15 -10.65 11.99
CA THR A 94 -2.36 -10.07 10.65
C THR A 94 -1.03 -9.62 10.09
N THR A 95 -0.52 -10.39 9.13
CA THR A 95 0.76 -10.11 8.48
C THR A 95 0.56 -9.65 7.04
N ILE A 96 1.33 -8.65 6.61
CA ILE A 96 1.45 -8.28 5.19
C ILE A 96 2.80 -8.79 4.70
N ASN A 97 2.81 -9.54 3.60
CA ASN A 97 4.05 -9.93 2.93
C ASN A 97 4.48 -8.80 1.96
N PRO A 98 5.57 -8.07 2.23
CA PRO A 98 6.04 -7.01 1.33
C PRO A 98 6.64 -7.55 0.02
N PHE A 99 6.85 -8.86 -0.09
CA PHE A 99 7.42 -9.54 -1.26
C PHE A 99 6.36 -10.21 -2.14
N ASP A 100 5.08 -10.09 -1.78
CA ASP A 100 3.97 -10.54 -2.62
C ASP A 100 3.84 -9.61 -3.84
N MET A 101 4.33 -10.08 -4.98
CA MET A 101 4.29 -9.35 -6.24
C MET A 101 3.45 -10.14 -7.22
N CYS A 102 2.21 -9.70 -7.47
CA CYS A 102 1.33 -10.31 -8.45
C CYS A 102 1.98 -10.38 -9.84
N LEU A 103 2.34 -11.58 -10.28
CA LEU A 103 2.72 -11.88 -11.66
C LEU A 103 1.51 -12.42 -12.42
N ASN A 104 0.56 -11.56 -12.75
CA ASN A 104 -0.48 -11.91 -13.73
C ASN A 104 -0.03 -11.40 -15.10
N ASP A 105 -0.19 -12.18 -16.16
CA ASP A 105 0.45 -11.97 -17.47
C ASP A 105 -0.12 -10.78 -18.31
N ASP A 106 -1.11 -10.04 -17.81
CA ASP A 106 -1.69 -8.91 -18.54
C ASP A 106 -0.71 -7.72 -18.64
N ALA A 107 -0.76 -6.99 -19.77
CA ALA A 107 0.11 -5.84 -19.99
C ALA A 107 0.01 -4.75 -18.89
N LYS A 108 -1.16 -4.58 -18.27
CA LYS A 108 -1.35 -3.68 -17.10
C LYS A 108 -0.57 -4.13 -15.85
N ASN A 109 -0.33 -5.44 -15.73
CA ASN A 109 0.38 -6.00 -14.59
C ASN A 109 1.89 -5.83 -14.71
N ARG A 110 2.46 -5.58 -15.90
CA ARG A 110 3.90 -5.31 -16.04
C ARG A 110 4.33 -4.00 -15.38
N GLU A 111 3.51 -2.96 -15.53
CA GLU A 111 3.73 -1.68 -14.88
C GLU A 111 3.56 -1.82 -13.35
N ALA A 112 2.47 -2.46 -12.92
CA ALA A 112 2.24 -2.76 -11.50
C ALA A 112 3.41 -3.54 -10.88
N PHE A 113 3.91 -4.57 -11.58
CA PHE A 113 5.05 -5.37 -11.16
C PHE A 113 6.34 -4.54 -11.05
N SER A 114 6.61 -3.66 -12.03
CA SER A 114 7.74 -2.74 -11.95
C SER A 114 7.68 -1.87 -10.70
N TYR A 115 6.51 -1.30 -10.39
CA TYR A 115 6.30 -0.54 -9.16
C TYR A 115 6.49 -1.38 -7.90
N SER A 116 5.97 -2.62 -7.86
CA SER A 116 6.20 -3.56 -6.76
C SER A 116 7.69 -3.78 -6.51
N LEU A 117 8.44 -4.02 -7.59
CA LEU A 117 9.86 -4.27 -7.54
C LEU A 117 10.64 -3.06 -7.04
N GLN A 118 10.29 -1.85 -7.50
CA GLN A 118 10.92 -0.61 -7.01
C GLN A 118 10.61 -0.35 -5.53
N ASN A 119 9.37 -0.61 -5.08
CA ASN A 119 9.02 -0.48 -3.66
C ASN A 119 9.80 -1.47 -2.80
N MET A 120 9.98 -2.70 -3.28
CA MET A 120 10.79 -3.71 -2.62
C MET A 120 12.26 -3.28 -2.54
N TYR A 121 12.83 -2.72 -3.62
CA TYR A 121 14.17 -2.14 -3.56
C TYR A 121 14.26 -1.02 -2.53
N GLY A 122 13.32 -0.07 -2.52
CA GLY A 122 13.29 1.00 -1.53
C GLY A 122 13.19 0.47 -0.09
N PHE A 123 12.37 -0.56 0.14
CA PHE A 123 12.27 -1.23 1.43
C PHE A 123 13.62 -1.82 1.88
N LEU A 124 14.33 -2.52 0.99
CA LEU A 124 15.63 -3.10 1.30
C LEU A 124 16.71 -2.03 1.48
N GLU A 125 16.74 -1.01 0.63
CA GLU A 125 17.66 0.13 0.72
C GLU A 125 17.50 0.85 2.07
N GLN A 126 16.25 1.01 2.55
CA GLN A 126 15.96 1.57 3.87
C GLN A 126 16.53 0.72 5.02
N HIS A 127 16.40 -0.61 4.94
CA HIS A 127 16.91 -1.53 5.98
C HIS A 127 18.43 -1.68 5.93
N ILE A 128 19.02 -1.58 4.75
CA ILE A 128 20.47 -1.59 4.53
C ILE A 128 21.10 -0.27 4.96
N GLY A 129 20.36 0.84 4.86
CA GLY A 129 20.85 2.19 5.12
C GLY A 129 21.70 2.78 3.98
N ASP A 130 21.62 2.19 2.78
CA ASP A 130 22.36 2.61 1.58
C ASP A 130 21.73 1.97 0.32
N ASN A 131 22.06 2.51 -0.85
CA ASN A 131 21.48 2.10 -2.12
C ASN A 131 21.93 0.69 -2.52
N LEU A 132 21.02 -0.06 -3.14
CA LEU A 132 21.35 -1.35 -3.73
C LEU A 132 22.17 -1.13 -4.99
N THR A 133 23.23 -1.92 -5.15
CA THR A 133 23.99 -1.94 -6.40
C THR A 133 23.14 -2.52 -7.54
N GLN A 134 23.48 -2.18 -8.79
CA GLN A 134 22.80 -2.79 -9.95
C GLN A 134 22.89 -4.32 -9.93
N TYR A 135 24.03 -4.85 -9.47
CA TYR A 135 24.23 -6.29 -9.32
C TYR A 135 23.26 -6.91 -8.32
N GLU A 136 23.06 -6.29 -7.15
CA GLU A 136 22.09 -6.76 -6.15
C GLU A 136 20.65 -6.70 -6.68
N LYS A 137 20.28 -5.63 -7.39
CA LYS A 137 18.96 -5.50 -8.04
C LYS A 137 18.74 -6.63 -9.05
N ASP A 138 19.72 -6.90 -9.91
CA ASP A 138 19.63 -7.97 -10.90
C ASP A 138 19.50 -9.37 -10.25
N GLU A 139 20.22 -9.61 -9.16
CA GLU A 139 20.15 -10.88 -8.43
C GLU A 139 18.79 -11.05 -7.75
N LEU A 140 18.30 -10.03 -7.05
CA LEU A 140 16.97 -10.00 -6.44
C LEU A 140 15.89 -10.23 -7.50
N TYR A 141 15.93 -9.52 -8.62
CA TYR A 141 15.01 -9.72 -9.73
C TYR A 141 14.96 -11.19 -10.17
N ARG A 142 16.13 -11.85 -10.34
CA ARG A 142 16.18 -13.27 -10.70
C ARG A 142 15.60 -14.17 -9.61
N VAL A 143 15.80 -13.85 -8.33
CA VAL A 143 15.22 -14.61 -7.21
C VAL A 143 13.70 -14.52 -7.26
N PHE A 144 13.15 -13.32 -7.40
CA PHE A 144 11.72 -13.09 -7.44
C PHE A 144 11.07 -13.68 -8.69
N MET A 145 11.65 -13.49 -9.88
CA MET A 145 11.10 -14.02 -11.14
C MET A 145 11.09 -15.55 -11.21
N LYS A 146 12.05 -16.22 -10.55
CA LYS A 146 12.14 -17.68 -10.58
C LYS A 146 11.03 -18.33 -9.74
N ASN A 147 10.54 -17.63 -8.71
CA ASN A 147 9.78 -18.25 -7.63
C ASN A 147 8.42 -17.60 -7.35
N ASN A 148 8.13 -16.37 -7.82
CA ASN A 148 6.78 -15.80 -7.76
C ASN A 148 5.95 -16.39 -8.89
N ASN A 149 5.06 -17.32 -8.58
CA ASN A 149 3.90 -17.61 -9.43
C ASN A 149 2.66 -17.53 -8.54
N VAL A 150 1.47 -17.55 -9.15
CA VAL A 150 0.20 -17.40 -8.41
C VAL A 150 0.07 -18.45 -7.29
N ASP A 151 0.71 -19.61 -7.46
CA ASP A 151 0.64 -20.75 -6.53
C ASP A 151 1.78 -20.79 -5.51
N ASN A 152 2.78 -19.90 -5.62
CA ASN A 152 3.98 -19.90 -4.79
C ASN A 152 4.48 -18.48 -4.58
N GLN A 153 4.12 -17.91 -3.43
CA GLN A 153 4.62 -16.62 -2.99
C GLN A 153 5.95 -16.79 -2.27
N MET A 154 6.92 -15.93 -2.56
CA MET A 154 8.16 -15.92 -1.77
C MET A 154 7.94 -15.21 -0.44
N HIS A 155 8.34 -15.86 0.64
CA HIS A 155 8.50 -15.24 1.96
C HIS A 155 9.97 -14.91 2.24
N ILE A 156 10.22 -14.14 3.30
CA ILE A 156 11.56 -13.73 3.73
C ILE A 156 12.50 -14.95 3.85
N GLY A 157 12.01 -16.06 4.39
CA GLY A 157 12.79 -17.30 4.55
C GLY A 157 13.23 -17.92 3.23
N ASP A 158 12.35 -17.91 2.23
CA ASP A 158 12.65 -18.46 0.90
C ASP A 158 13.70 -17.62 0.19
N ILE A 159 13.60 -16.30 0.31
CA ILE A 159 14.56 -15.35 -0.28
C ILE A 159 15.92 -15.51 0.38
N TYR A 160 15.95 -15.56 1.72
CA TYR A 160 17.18 -15.79 2.48
C TYR A 160 17.87 -17.09 2.07
N LYS A 161 17.12 -18.19 1.93
CA LYS A 161 17.66 -19.49 1.50
C LYS A 161 18.27 -19.44 0.10
N GLU A 162 17.57 -18.85 -0.87
CA GLU A 162 18.08 -18.72 -2.25
C GLU A 162 19.33 -17.83 -2.30
N LEU A 163 19.40 -16.76 -1.51
CA LEU A 163 20.61 -15.92 -1.40
C LEU A 163 21.80 -16.68 -0.79
N LEU A 164 21.56 -17.48 0.25
CA LEU A 164 22.59 -18.35 0.85
C LEU A 164 23.11 -19.40 -0.14
N GLU A 165 22.24 -20.02 -0.92
CA GLU A 165 22.65 -20.97 -1.96
C GLU A 165 23.57 -20.31 -2.99
N ARG A 166 23.28 -19.08 -3.40
CA ARG A 166 24.14 -18.31 -4.32
C ARG A 166 25.49 -17.96 -3.71
N LYS A 167 25.52 -17.59 -2.42
CA LYS A 167 26.78 -17.39 -1.67
C LYS A 167 27.62 -18.67 -1.65
N ASN A 168 27.01 -19.83 -1.40
CA ASN A 168 27.70 -21.12 -1.37
C ASN A 168 28.28 -21.51 -2.74
N ARG A 169 27.71 -20.99 -3.84
CA ARG A 169 28.28 -21.11 -5.20
C ARG A 169 29.39 -20.09 -5.51
N GLY A 170 29.85 -19.34 -4.51
CA GLY A 170 30.98 -18.41 -4.61
C GLY A 170 30.60 -16.93 -4.74
N ASN A 171 29.32 -16.59 -4.72
CA ASN A 171 28.89 -15.19 -4.87
C ASN A 171 28.98 -14.40 -3.55
N LYS A 172 30.14 -13.81 -3.28
CA LYS A 172 30.38 -12.99 -2.07
C LYS A 172 29.76 -11.59 -2.13
N ARG A 173 29.23 -11.16 -3.29
CA ARG A 173 28.70 -9.79 -3.46
C ARG A 173 27.34 -9.58 -2.79
N LEU A 174 26.69 -10.65 -2.36
CA LEU A 174 25.35 -10.62 -1.76
C LEU A 174 25.36 -10.63 -0.22
N LEU A 175 26.52 -10.45 0.42
CA LEU A 175 26.65 -10.52 1.88
C LEU A 175 25.72 -9.52 2.59
N ARG A 176 25.66 -8.28 2.11
CA ARG A 176 24.78 -7.25 2.69
C ARG A 176 23.31 -7.62 2.62
N LEU A 177 22.87 -8.18 1.49
CA LEU A 177 21.51 -8.71 1.35
C LEU A 177 21.27 -9.87 2.31
N ILE A 178 22.19 -10.83 2.39
CA ILE A 178 22.08 -11.98 3.29
C ILE A 178 21.96 -11.52 4.74
N ASP A 179 22.79 -10.57 5.17
CA ASP A 179 22.75 -10.04 6.53
C ASP A 179 21.43 -9.32 6.81
N THR A 180 20.93 -8.55 5.85
CA THR A 180 19.64 -7.83 5.93
C THR A 180 18.47 -8.81 6.05
N PHE A 181 18.39 -9.81 5.17
CA PHE A 181 17.34 -10.83 5.22
C PHE A 181 17.45 -11.71 6.46
N GLY A 182 18.67 -11.99 6.93
CA GLY A 182 18.90 -12.69 8.20
C GLY A 182 18.37 -11.91 9.40
N TYR A 183 18.55 -10.58 9.41
CA TYR A 183 17.98 -9.72 10.44
C TYR A 183 16.45 -9.68 10.40
N LEU A 184 15.87 -9.60 9.20
CA LEU A 184 14.41 -9.59 9.00
C LEU A 184 13.73 -10.90 9.42
N LEU A 185 14.45 -12.03 9.47
CA LEU A 185 13.89 -13.32 9.90
C LEU A 185 13.72 -13.48 11.40
N ILE A 186 14.44 -12.67 12.20
CA ILE A 186 14.50 -12.80 13.66
C ILE A 186 13.53 -11.79 14.31
N ARG A 187 12.89 -10.93 13.52
CA ARG A 187 11.86 -9.97 13.94
C ARG A 187 10.49 -10.40 13.48
#